data_AF-A0A4U9WEQ1-F1
#
_entry.id   AF-A0A4U9WEQ1-F1
#
_cell.length_a   1.000
_cell.length_b   1.000
_cell.length_c   1.000
_cell.angle_alpha   90.00
_cell.angle_beta   90.00
_cell.angle_gamma   90.00
#
_symmetry.space_group_name_H-M   'P 1'
#
loop_
_entity.id
_entity.type
_entity.pdbx_description
1 polymer ?
#
loop_
_entity_poly.entity_id
_entity_poly.type
_entity_poly.pdbx_seq_one_letter_code
_entity_poly.pdbx_strand_id
1 'polypeptide(L)'
;MELLRSLAGMSILLLIGFVFSVNKRKISLRTVGAALLLQVLLGAIMLYVPAGKWLINAIASGVNRVIFVQRCGSAFIFGGLVGPKMNELFDGAGFVFAFHVLPRHHLYHLIDFYFILPWGNEVGDQYSWLCLPAAYEYQQGGVLRRSDYHFPGAE
;
A
#
# COMPACT_ATOMS: atom_id res chain seq x y z
N MET A 1 7.84 -4.80 28.31
CA MET A 1 8.26 -5.92 27.45
C MET A 1 7.77 -5.76 26.01
N GLU A 2 6.55 -5.29 25.77
CA GLU A 2 6.01 -5.06 24.41
C GLU A 2 6.77 -3.99 23.59
N LEU A 3 7.12 -2.86 24.22
CA LEU A 3 7.90 -1.81 23.55
C LEU A 3 9.27 -2.30 23.08
N LEU A 4 9.95 -3.13 23.89
CA LEU A 4 11.25 -3.69 23.55
C LEU A 4 11.15 -4.65 22.34
N ARG A 5 10.07 -5.44 22.26
CA ARG A 5 9.80 -6.31 21.11
C ARG A 5 9.52 -5.51 19.84
N SER A 6 8.73 -4.43 19.94
CA SER A 6 8.45 -3.55 18.81
C SER A 6 9.71 -2.85 18.30
N LEU A 7 10.56 -2.37 19.22
CA LEU A 7 11.83 -1.73 18.87
C LEU A 7 12.81 -2.71 18.23
N ALA A 8 12.90 -3.93 18.78
CA ALA A 8 13.73 -5.00 18.23
C ALA A 8 13.30 -5.38 16.81
N GLY A 9 11.99 -5.50 16.55
CA GLY A 9 11.47 -5.77 15.21
C GLY A 9 11.85 -4.68 14.19
N MET A 10 11.71 -3.40 14.58
CA MET A 10 12.10 -2.28 13.72
C MET A 10 13.60 -2.32 13.37
N SER A 11 14.45 -2.56 14.38
CA SER A 11 15.91 -2.66 14.18
C SER A 11 16.30 -3.85 13.30
N ILE A 12 15.64 -5.00 13.43
CA ILE A 12 15.91 -6.19 12.60
C ILE A 12 15.54 -5.94 11.14
N LEU A 13 14.39 -5.31 10.87
CA LEU A 13 13.97 -4.98 9.50
C LEU A 13 14.94 -4.01 8.82
N LEU A 14 15.40 -2.99 9.55
CA LEU A 14 16.43 -2.07 9.05
C LEU A 14 17.76 -2.79 8.79
N LEU A 15 18.14 -3.73 9.66
CA LEU A 15 19.38 -4.51 9.51
C LEU A 15 19.32 -5.42 8.28
N ILE A 16 18.19 -6.08 8.04
CA ILE A 16 17.97 -6.90 6.84
C ILE A 16 18.07 -6.04 5.58
N GLY A 17 17.42 -4.87 5.55
CA GLY A 17 17.53 -3.92 4.44
C GLY A 17 18.98 -3.47 4.20
N PHE A 18 19.76 -3.26 5.26
CA PHE A 18 21.18 -2.90 5.17
C PHE A 18 22.06 -4.06 4.66
N VAL A 19 21.80 -5.29 5.10
CA VAL A 19 22.54 -6.49 4.69
C VAL A 19 22.32 -6.77 3.20
N PHE A 20 21.07 -6.70 2.74
CA PHE A 20 20.69 -6.94 1.35
C PHE A 20 20.95 -5.75 0.41
N SER A 21 21.40 -4.61 0.94
CA SER A 21 21.74 -3.46 0.12
C SER A 21 23.02 -3.68 -0.67
N VAL A 22 22.90 -3.50 -1.99
CA VAL A 22 23.98 -3.61 -2.99
C VAL A 22 25.07 -2.56 -2.77
N ASN A 23 24.70 -1.36 -2.28
CA ASN A 23 25.66 -0.29 -2.04
C ASN A 23 25.43 0.33 -0.65
N LYS A 24 25.94 -0.36 0.38
CA LYS A 24 25.79 -0.02 1.82
C LYS A 24 26.21 1.42 2.17
N ARG A 25 27.05 2.04 1.34
CA ARG A 25 27.59 3.39 1.51
C ARG A 25 26.74 4.51 0.91
N LYS A 26 25.75 4.20 0.07
CA LYS A 26 24.83 5.17 -0.54
C LYS A 26 23.48 5.28 0.17
N ILE A 27 23.29 4.54 1.26
CA ILE A 27 22.07 4.65 2.06
C ILE A 27 22.11 5.98 2.82
N SER A 28 21.27 6.92 2.42
CA SER A 28 21.08 8.18 3.12
C SER A 28 20.30 7.93 4.42
N LEU A 29 21.01 7.94 5.55
CA LEU A 29 20.40 7.83 6.89
C LEU A 29 19.33 8.92 7.13
N ARG A 30 19.45 10.08 6.46
CA ARG A 30 18.45 11.15 6.48
C ARG A 30 17.11 10.72 5.88
N THR A 31 17.11 10.00 4.76
CA THR A 31 15.87 9.57 4.08
C THR A 31 15.22 8.40 4.82
N VAL A 32 16.02 7.43 5.26
CA VAL A 32 15.51 6.31 6.06
C VAL A 32 14.94 6.81 7.39
N GLY A 33 15.63 7.73 8.06
CA GLY A 33 15.15 8.36 9.28
C GLY A 33 13.89 9.20 9.08
N ALA A 34 13.83 10.01 8.01
CA ALA A 34 12.65 10.81 7.69
C ALA A 34 11.43 9.93 7.36
N ALA A 35 11.61 8.88 6.57
CA ALA A 35 10.56 7.92 6.24
C ALA A 35 10.05 7.19 7.48
N LEU A 36 10.96 6.71 8.34
CA LEU A 36 10.60 6.01 9.57
C LEU A 36 9.87 6.92 10.56
N LEU A 37 10.34 8.15 10.73
CA LEU A 37 9.68 9.14 11.57
C LEU A 37 8.28 9.47 11.03
N LEU A 38 8.14 9.71 9.73
CA LEU A 38 6.85 9.96 9.09
C LEU A 38 5.89 8.78 9.27
N GLN A 39 6.37 7.54 9.09
CA GLN A 39 5.57 6.34 9.27
C GLN A 39 5.06 6.20 10.71
N VAL A 40 5.91 6.45 11.71
CA VAL A 40 5.52 6.40 13.13
C VAL A 40 4.54 7.53 13.47
N LEU A 41 4.77 8.74 12.97
CA LEU A 41 3.89 9.89 13.22
C LEU A 41 2.50 9.68 12.61
N LEU A 42 2.43 9.25 11.35
CA LEU A 42 1.15 8.96 10.71
C LEU A 42 0.42 7.83 11.42
N GLY A 43 1.12 6.74 11.77
CA GLY A 43 0.55 5.64 12.55
C GLY A 43 0.03 6.10 13.92
N ALA A 44 0.79 6.93 14.63
CA ALA A 44 0.40 7.48 15.93
C ALA A 44 -0.82 8.40 15.82
N ILE A 45 -0.86 9.29 14.82
CA ILE A 45 -2.01 10.17 14.59
C ILE A 45 -3.26 9.34 14.26
N MET A 46 -3.11 8.35 13.39
CA MET A 46 -4.20 7.46 12.99
C MET A 46 -4.75 6.61 14.14
N LEU A 47 -3.87 6.02 14.96
CA LEU A 47 -4.25 5.02 15.96
C LEU A 47 -4.39 5.58 17.39
N TYR A 48 -3.84 6.74 17.71
CA TYR A 48 -3.86 7.31 19.06
C TYR A 48 -4.82 8.49 19.20
N VAL A 49 -4.94 9.33 18.17
CA VAL A 49 -5.81 10.53 18.21
C VAL A 49 -7.28 10.14 17.97
N PRO A 50 -8.25 10.65 18.76
CA PRO A 50 -9.66 10.32 18.61
C PRO A 50 -10.23 10.69 17.23
N ALA A 51 -9.80 11.83 16.66
CA ALA A 51 -10.15 12.22 15.30
C ALA A 51 -9.62 11.24 14.24
N GLY A 52 -8.40 10.71 14.43
CA GLY A 52 -7.80 9.70 13.55
C GLY A 52 -8.57 8.38 13.58
N LYS A 53 -8.92 7.90 14.77
CA LYS A 53 -9.77 6.72 14.94
C LYS A 53 -11.15 6.89 14.29
N TRP A 54 -11.77 8.06 14.45
CA TRP A 54 -13.05 8.36 13.81
C TRP A 54 -12.94 8.31 12.28
N LEU A 55 -11.90 8.92 11.72
CA LEU A 55 -11.65 8.91 10.27
C LEU A 55 -11.45 7.49 9.74
N ILE A 56 -10.63 6.68 10.40
CA ILE A 56 -10.39 5.28 9.99
C ILE A 56 -11.68 4.46 10.09
N ASN A 57 -12.48 4.66 11.14
CA ASN A 57 -13.77 3.97 11.27
C ASN A 57 -14.76 4.41 10.18
N ALA A 58 -14.79 5.69 9.82
CA ALA A 58 -15.61 6.19 8.73
C ALA A 58 -15.20 5.53 7.39
N ILE A 59 -13.90 5.52 7.09
CA ILE A 59 -13.34 4.85 5.90
C ILE A 59 -13.67 3.35 5.93
N ALA A 60 -13.45 2.67 7.05
CA ALA A 60 -13.73 1.25 7.23
C ALA A 60 -15.22 0.93 7.00
N SER A 61 -16.13 1.78 7.50
CA SER A 61 -17.56 1.63 7.24
C SER A 61 -17.92 1.81 5.76
N GLY A 62 -17.25 2.73 5.06
CA GLY A 62 -17.39 2.94 3.63
C GLY A 62 -16.91 1.73 2.83
N VAL A 63 -15.73 1.21 3.16
CA VAL A 63 -15.18 -0.02 2.56
C VAL A 63 -16.10 -1.20 2.82
N ASN A 64 -16.70 -1.31 4.02
CA ASN A 64 -17.63 -2.39 4.33
C ASN A 64 -18.90 -2.33 3.45
N ARG A 65 -19.39 -1.13 3.11
CA ARG A 65 -20.50 -0.98 2.14
C ARG A 65 -20.09 -1.44 0.75
N VAL A 66 -18.87 -1.13 0.31
CA VAL A 66 -18.35 -1.60 -0.99
C VAL A 66 -18.23 -3.12 -1.01
N ILE A 67 -17.68 -3.72 0.05
CA ILE A 67 -17.60 -5.19 0.19
C ILE A 67 -19.00 -5.82 0.17
N PHE A 68 -19.99 -5.19 0.80
CA PHE A 68 -21.37 -5.68 0.77
C PHE A 68 -21.94 -5.68 -0.65
N VAL A 69 -21.78 -4.58 -1.41
CA VAL A 69 -22.20 -4.51 -2.81
C VAL A 69 -21.49 -5.55 -3.67
N GLN A 70 -20.20 -5.79 -3.46
CA GLN A 70 -19.46 -6.86 -4.13
C GLN A 70 -20.05 -8.25 -3.85
N ARG A 71 -20.43 -8.54 -2.59
CA ARG A 71 -21.06 -9.82 -2.24
C ARG A 71 -22.40 -10.00 -2.95
N CYS A 72 -23.23 -8.96 -2.99
CA CYS A 72 -24.49 -8.98 -3.74
C CYS A 72 -24.25 -9.19 -5.24
N GLY A 73 -23.24 -8.54 -5.83
CA GLY A 73 -22.85 -8.73 -7.23
C GLY A 73 -22.37 -10.15 -7.52
N SER A 74 -21.55 -10.74 -6.64
CA SER A 74 -21.15 -12.15 -6.77
C SER A 74 -22.34 -13.11 -6.66
N ALA A 75 -23.30 -12.82 -5.76
CA ALA A 75 -24.54 -13.60 -5.65
C ALA A 75 -25.45 -13.44 -6.89
N PHE A 76 -25.42 -12.30 -7.58
CA PHE A 76 -26.14 -12.09 -8.84
C PHE A 76 -25.51 -12.88 -10.00
N ILE A 77 -24.18 -12.84 -10.15
CA ILE A 77 -23.46 -13.53 -11.23
C ILE A 77 -23.46 -15.05 -11.04
N PHE A 78 -23.35 -15.53 -9.79
CA PHE A 78 -23.25 -16.96 -9.47
C PHE A 78 -24.52 -17.58 -8.88
N GLY A 79 -25.58 -16.79 -8.65
CA GLY A 79 -26.92 -17.26 -8.29
C GLY A 79 -26.94 -18.23 -7.09
N GLY A 80 -27.50 -19.43 -7.32
CA GLY A 80 -27.69 -20.48 -6.29
C GLY A 80 -26.41 -21.14 -5.78
N LEU A 81 -25.25 -20.89 -6.40
CA LEU A 81 -23.94 -21.41 -5.97
C LEU A 81 -23.32 -20.61 -4.80
N VAL A 82 -24.00 -19.58 -4.29
CA VAL A 82 -23.54 -18.79 -3.13
C VAL A 82 -24.67 -18.60 -2.10
N GLY A 83 -25.82 -19.24 -2.34
CA GLY A 83 -27.00 -19.13 -1.48
C GLY A 83 -26.94 -20.05 -0.24
N PRO A 84 -27.83 -19.83 0.74
CA PRO A 84 -27.89 -20.62 1.98
C PRO A 84 -28.10 -22.13 1.74
N LYS A 85 -28.70 -22.50 0.60
CA LYS A 85 -28.83 -23.90 0.17
C LYS A 85 -27.49 -24.61 -0.08
N MET A 86 -26.44 -23.88 -0.43
CA MET A 86 -25.12 -24.48 -0.62
C MET A 86 -24.39 -24.69 0.71
N ASN A 87 -24.72 -23.92 1.75
CA ASN A 87 -24.25 -24.18 3.12
C ASN A 87 -24.91 -25.43 3.73
N GLU A 88 -26.16 -25.72 3.38
CA GLU A 88 -26.87 -26.95 3.76
C GLU A 88 -26.36 -28.19 3.00
N LEU A 89 -26.02 -28.06 1.72
CA LEU A 89 -25.59 -29.18 0.87
C LEU A 89 -24.10 -29.55 1.01
N PHE A 90 -23.26 -28.62 1.47
CA PHE A 90 -21.81 -28.80 1.54
C PHE A 90 -21.22 -28.60 2.95
N ASP A 91 -22.04 -28.74 4.01
CA ASP A 91 -21.61 -28.73 5.43
C ASP A 91 -20.59 -27.60 5.76
N GLY A 92 -20.92 -26.37 5.35
CA GLY A 92 -20.07 -25.19 5.57
C GLY A 92 -19.09 -24.83 4.44
N ALA A 93 -19.02 -25.60 3.35
CA ALA A 93 -18.25 -25.26 2.14
C ALA A 93 -19.05 -24.48 1.07
N GLY A 94 -20.12 -23.78 1.47
CA GLY A 94 -20.85 -22.84 0.61
C GLY A 94 -20.06 -21.58 0.22
N PHE A 95 -18.87 -21.38 0.82
CA PHE A 95 -17.95 -20.30 0.48
C PHE A 95 -16.96 -20.74 -0.60
N VAL A 96 -17.32 -20.57 -1.86
CA VAL A 96 -16.38 -20.77 -2.97
C VAL A 96 -15.47 -19.55 -3.05
N PHE A 97 -14.24 -19.72 -2.58
CA PHE A 97 -13.21 -18.68 -2.49
C PHE A 97 -13.00 -17.95 -3.82
N ALA A 98 -12.97 -18.68 -4.95
CA ALA A 98 -12.74 -18.11 -6.27
C ALA A 98 -13.77 -17.02 -6.64
N PHE A 99 -15.05 -17.24 -6.34
CA PHE A 99 -16.13 -16.31 -6.71
C PHE A 99 -16.20 -15.06 -5.82
N HIS A 100 -15.57 -15.08 -4.65
CA HIS A 100 -15.52 -13.94 -3.73
C HIS A 100 -14.24 -13.11 -3.83
N VAL A 101 -13.17 -13.71 -4.37
CA VAL A 101 -11.83 -13.10 -4.42
C VAL A 101 -11.47 -12.61 -5.81
N LEU A 102 -11.84 -13.32 -6.88
CA LEU A 102 -11.52 -12.91 -8.25
C LEU A 102 -12.20 -11.59 -8.67
N PRO A 103 -13.52 -11.37 -8.44
CA PRO A 103 -14.15 -10.10 -8.82
C PRO A 103 -13.63 -8.92 -7.99
N ARG A 104 -13.16 -9.21 -6.78
CA ARG A 104 -12.64 -8.21 -5.85
C ARG A 104 -11.33 -7.60 -6.34
N HIS A 105 -10.46 -8.39 -6.97
CA HIS A 105 -9.19 -7.90 -7.52
C HIS A 105 -9.38 -6.85 -8.62
N HIS A 106 -10.38 -7.01 -9.50
CA HIS A 106 -10.67 -6.00 -10.52
C HIS A 106 -11.18 -4.68 -9.92
N LEU A 107 -11.97 -4.71 -8.85
CA LEU A 107 -12.42 -3.48 -8.20
C LEU A 107 -11.25 -2.74 -7.55
N TYR A 108 -10.34 -3.45 -6.89
CA TYR A 108 -9.15 -2.81 -6.31
C TYR A 108 -8.25 -2.20 -7.38
N HIS A 109 -8.04 -2.90 -8.49
CA HIS A 109 -7.26 -2.36 -9.60
C HIS A 109 -7.84 -1.06 -10.18
N LEU A 110 -9.18 -0.95 -10.25
CA LEU A 110 -9.84 0.30 -10.66
C LEU A 110 -9.66 1.44 -9.66
N ILE A 111 -9.75 1.13 -8.35
CA ILE A 111 -9.51 2.12 -7.29
C ILE A 111 -8.05 2.58 -7.32
N ASP A 112 -7.12 1.65 -7.52
CA ASP A 112 -5.70 1.96 -7.66
C ASP A 112 -5.49 2.92 -8.84
N PHE A 113 -5.99 2.56 -10.02
CA PHE A 113 -5.79 3.33 -11.25
C PHE A 113 -6.42 4.74 -11.21
N TYR A 114 -7.64 4.86 -10.71
CA TYR A 114 -8.38 6.13 -10.76
C TYR A 114 -8.18 7.04 -9.55
N PHE A 115 -7.80 6.49 -8.40
CA PHE A 115 -7.74 7.26 -7.15
C PHE A 115 -6.34 7.25 -6.53
N ILE A 116 -5.79 6.07 -6.27
CA ILE A 116 -4.53 5.95 -5.50
C ILE A 116 -3.32 6.38 -6.34
N LEU A 117 -3.27 6.05 -7.64
CA LEU A 117 -2.15 6.45 -8.51
C LEU A 117 -2.09 7.97 -8.71
N PRO A 118 -3.16 8.68 -9.11
CA PRO A 118 -3.12 10.14 -9.24
C PRO A 118 -2.76 10.83 -7.93
N TRP A 119 -3.41 10.42 -6.83
CA TRP A 119 -3.12 10.95 -5.49
C TRP A 119 -1.68 10.69 -5.07
N GLY A 120 -1.17 9.48 -5.33
CA GLY A 120 0.21 9.08 -5.04
C GLY A 120 1.24 9.91 -5.81
N ASN A 121 0.95 10.27 -7.06
CA ASN A 121 1.81 11.15 -7.86
C ASN A 121 1.82 12.58 -7.29
N GLU A 122 0.67 13.10 -6.87
CA GLU A 122 0.51 14.46 -6.33
C GLU A 122 1.23 14.62 -4.97
N VAL A 123 1.01 13.64 -4.08
CA VAL A 123 1.74 13.49 -2.82
C VAL A 123 3.24 13.31 -3.10
N GLY A 124 3.59 12.43 -4.03
CA GLY A 124 4.98 12.14 -4.40
C GLY A 124 5.73 13.38 -4.87
N ASP A 125 5.10 14.21 -5.70
CA ASP A 125 5.66 15.48 -6.15
C ASP A 125 5.84 16.45 -4.97
N GLN A 126 4.83 16.56 -4.11
CA GLN A 126 4.88 17.44 -2.94
C GLN A 126 5.94 17.05 -1.91
N TYR A 127 6.25 15.75 -1.74
CA TYR A 127 7.31 15.27 -0.84
C TYR A 127 8.61 14.93 -1.58
N SER A 128 8.70 15.21 -2.89
CA SER A 128 9.87 14.90 -3.72
C SER A 128 11.14 15.54 -3.15
N TRP A 129 11.06 16.78 -2.64
CA TRP A 129 12.17 17.49 -1.99
C TRP A 129 12.73 16.80 -0.73
N LEU A 130 11.94 15.92 -0.09
CA LEU A 130 12.40 15.11 1.05
C LEU A 130 13.33 13.97 0.59
N CYS A 131 13.09 13.46 -0.63
CA CYS A 131 13.79 12.33 -1.23
C CYS A 131 14.89 12.75 -2.23
N LEU A 132 14.77 13.95 -2.81
CA LEU A 132 15.71 14.53 -3.79
C LEU A 132 17.17 14.52 -3.32
N PRO A 133 17.51 14.82 -2.05
CA PRO A 133 18.88 14.71 -1.54
C PRO A 133 19.50 13.31 -1.77
N ALA A 134 18.74 12.26 -1.51
CA ALA A 134 19.23 10.90 -1.67
C ALA A 134 19.27 10.44 -3.14
N ALA A 135 18.28 10.87 -3.92
CA ALA A 135 18.19 10.54 -5.34
C ALA A 135 19.35 11.17 -6.15
N TYR A 136 19.77 12.41 -5.83
CA TYR A 136 20.90 13.04 -6.52
C TYR A 136 22.22 12.30 -6.23
N GLU A 137 22.49 11.90 -4.98
CA GLU A 137 23.70 11.15 -4.61
C GLU A 137 23.74 9.76 -5.27
N TYR A 138 22.57 9.12 -5.45
CA TYR A 138 22.49 7.85 -6.15
C TYR A 138 22.80 7.98 -7.65
N GLN A 139 22.21 8.98 -8.32
CA GLN A 139 22.46 9.26 -9.74
C GLN A 139 23.89 9.75 -10.02
N GLN A 140 24.52 10.51 -9.12
CA GLN A 140 25.88 11.01 -9.37
C GLN A 140 26.96 9.92 -9.24
N GLY A 141 26.77 8.93 -8.36
CA GLY A 141 27.70 7.80 -8.27
C GLY A 141 27.38 6.63 -9.23
N GLY A 142 26.54 6.85 -10.24
CA GLY A 142 26.22 5.92 -11.32
C GLY A 142 26.10 6.73 -12.59
N VAL A 143 27.21 6.84 -13.33
CA VAL A 143 27.37 7.62 -14.56
C VAL A 143 26.19 7.44 -15.53
N LEU A 144 25.18 8.31 -15.42
CA LEU A 144 24.15 8.50 -16.43
C LEU A 144 23.96 10.00 -16.58
N ARG A 145 24.67 10.56 -17.56
CA ARG A 145 24.52 11.94 -18.01
C ARG A 145 23.08 12.12 -18.47
N ARG A 146 22.45 13.21 -18.05
CA ARG A 146 21.12 13.68 -18.48
C ARG A 146 20.99 13.94 -20.00
N SER A 147 22.00 13.58 -20.80
CA SER A 147 22.18 13.91 -22.21
C SER A 147 21.55 12.91 -23.18
N ASP A 148 21.01 11.80 -22.69
CA ASP A 148 20.48 10.72 -23.53
C ASP A 148 18.93 10.68 -23.60
N TYR A 149 18.23 11.61 -22.94
CA TYR A 149 16.79 11.78 -23.12
C TYR A 149 16.50 12.74 -24.28
N HIS A 150 16.89 12.33 -25.48
CA HIS A 150 16.24 12.84 -26.69
C HIS A 150 15.00 11.97 -26.88
N PHE A 151 13.80 12.55 -26.79
CA PHE A 151 12.55 11.89 -27.17
C PHE A 151 12.43 11.98 -28.70
N PRO A 152 12.62 10.89 -29.47
CA PRO A 152 12.23 10.88 -30.87
C PRO A 152 10.71 10.66 -30.93
N GLY A 153 9.97 11.63 -31.47
CA GLY A 153 8.55 11.45 -31.81
C GLY A 153 7.59 12.55 -31.36
N ALA A 154 8.02 13.82 -31.37
CA ALA A 154 7.11 14.96 -31.42
C ALA A 154 7.23 15.63 -32.79
N GLU A 155 6.74 14.94 -33.82
CA GLU A 155 6.31 15.51 -35.09
C GLU A 155 4.89 14.99 -35.38
#